data_AF-A0A2N3A4Q0-F1
#
_entry.id   AF-A0A2N3A4Q0-F1
#
_cell.length_a   1.000
_cell.length_b   1.000
_cell.length_c   1.000
_cell.angle_alpha   90.00
_cell.angle_beta   90.00
_cell.angle_gamma   90.00
#
_symmetry.space_group_name_H-M   'P 1'
#
loop_
_entity.id
_entity.type
_entity.pdbx_description
1 polymer ?
#
loop_
_entity_poly.entity_id
_entity_poly.type
_entity_poly.pdbx_seq_one_letter_code
_entity_poly.pdbx_strand_id
1 'polypeptide(L)'
;MFFALSGWRNEYLSNLAHYFEVTTLPDLRTLNIMIKRNSPSCIKVLILFSLLFSFTLPGYAQDNETRVDGATLCPGSQFVVPVLVSDLQNIDSLSLTLIVPQQTLTYLSFRQVNPAFATNSFVVTDQGNQVRLTWKSSETVTIFEDKLLDLVFRVNDTPSPGILEWDEAASHYFSGGFEVPSTYVNAQISLFPTLFVEIEEIDATCPGECNANIAAFVTGGLKPYQYLWNAEQSPFDSILTGACGVINNLLITDANGCQLDTNFLVSVLQSAKVELEFEPDTVYIQNPVVRFSFTEDQNVVEWLWDFGDGTARSIERNPIHVYSTASTPDLKSYMVTLTVRSFEGCDTTIIYSLPISEAKLFIPNVFTPNGDNVNDVFVIAKQNDGGSSSGSNYIPINLEYIRIELIVLDRWGRKIYDNDNYKNNWDGGNVPDGTYYYRVNTFGYFKDESYKGAVTILRGNRN
;
A
#
# COMPACT_ATOMS: atom_id res chain seq x y z
N MET A 1 15.76 -53.26 -10.94
CA MET A 1 14.86 -53.42 -12.10
C MET A 1 15.29 -52.40 -13.16
N PHE A 2 16.19 -52.77 -14.07
CA PHE A 2 16.50 -51.99 -15.27
C PHE A 2 16.76 -52.98 -16.41
N PHE A 3 15.88 -52.89 -17.40
CA PHE A 3 16.01 -53.19 -18.82
C PHE A 3 17.07 -54.18 -19.37
N ALA A 4 16.59 -54.90 -20.38
CA ALA A 4 17.33 -55.54 -21.48
C ALA A 4 17.82 -56.99 -21.30
N LEU A 5 16.86 -57.93 -21.29
CA LEU A 5 17.04 -59.23 -21.97
C LEU A 5 15.85 -59.54 -22.88
N SER A 6 15.37 -58.54 -23.63
CA SER A 6 14.72 -58.78 -24.93
C SER A 6 15.81 -59.19 -25.93
N GLY A 7 16.29 -60.44 -25.85
CA GLY A 7 17.43 -60.84 -26.70
C GLY A 7 17.87 -62.30 -26.68
N TRP A 8 17.18 -63.21 -25.98
CA TRP A 8 17.51 -64.64 -26.04
C TRP A 8 16.35 -65.46 -26.62
N ARG A 9 16.01 -65.19 -27.88
CA ARG A 9 15.55 -66.25 -28.77
C ARG A 9 16.79 -66.82 -29.46
N ASN A 10 17.34 -67.91 -28.95
CA ASN A 10 18.19 -68.78 -29.75
C ASN A 10 18.01 -70.27 -29.40
N GLU A 11 17.23 -70.90 -30.26
CA GLU A 11 17.16 -72.29 -30.75
C GLU A 11 17.17 -73.52 -29.82
N TYR A 12 17.73 -73.51 -28.61
CA TYR A 12 17.72 -74.72 -27.76
C TYR A 12 16.46 -74.92 -26.90
N LEU A 13 15.71 -73.85 -26.60
CA LEU A 13 14.46 -73.93 -25.83
C LEU A 13 13.21 -74.18 -26.69
N SER A 14 13.30 -74.00 -28.00
CA SER A 14 12.16 -74.16 -28.92
C SER A 14 11.65 -75.61 -29.02
N ASN A 15 12.52 -76.59 -28.79
CA ASN A 15 12.17 -78.02 -28.84
C ASN A 15 11.61 -78.59 -27.53
N LEU A 16 11.58 -77.82 -26.44
CA LEU A 16 11.08 -78.27 -25.13
C LEU A 16 9.67 -77.74 -24.80
N ALA A 17 9.17 -76.74 -25.53
CA ALA A 17 7.84 -76.16 -25.34
C ALA A 17 6.69 -77.17 -25.60
N HIS A 18 6.94 -78.27 -26.30
CA HIS A 18 5.96 -79.35 -26.49
C HIS A 18 5.80 -80.29 -25.28
N TYR A 19 6.71 -80.25 -24.31
CA TYR A 19 6.71 -81.19 -23.18
C TYR A 19 6.31 -80.55 -21.85
N PHE A 20 6.41 -79.21 -21.71
CA PHE A 20 6.22 -78.49 -20.46
C PHE A 20 5.33 -77.26 -20.62
N GLU A 21 4.44 -77.02 -19.67
CA GLU A 21 3.75 -75.73 -19.48
C GLU A 21 4.38 -75.01 -18.31
N VAL A 22 4.73 -73.74 -18.50
CA VAL A 22 5.35 -72.90 -17.47
C VAL A 22 4.44 -71.71 -17.23
N THR A 23 3.84 -71.64 -16.05
CA THR A 23 2.98 -70.53 -15.64
C THR A 23 3.56 -69.84 -14.42
N THR A 24 3.70 -68.52 -14.50
CA THR A 24 4.06 -67.64 -13.38
C THR A 24 2.81 -67.31 -12.58
N LEU A 25 2.84 -67.53 -11.27
CA LEU A 25 1.78 -67.10 -10.36
C LEU A 25 1.96 -65.62 -9.95
N PRO A 26 0.91 -64.94 -9.48
CA PRO A 26 0.89 -63.49 -9.29
C PRO A 26 1.94 -62.95 -8.31
N ASP A 27 2.52 -63.80 -7.48
CA ASP A 27 3.44 -63.40 -6.41
C ASP A 27 4.93 -63.47 -6.80
N LEU A 28 5.24 -63.61 -8.10
CA LEU A 28 6.59 -63.58 -8.73
C LEU A 28 7.67 -64.52 -8.13
N ARG A 29 7.36 -65.31 -7.11
CA ARG A 29 8.32 -66.16 -6.37
C ARG A 29 8.17 -67.67 -6.60
N THR A 30 7.17 -68.11 -7.37
CA THR A 30 6.97 -69.53 -7.68
C THR A 30 6.69 -69.74 -9.17
N LEU A 31 7.43 -70.69 -9.75
CA LEU A 31 7.27 -71.16 -11.12
C LEU A 31 6.64 -72.56 -11.07
N ASN A 32 5.44 -72.71 -11.63
CA ASN A 32 4.79 -74.01 -11.73
C ASN A 32 5.11 -74.60 -13.11
N ILE A 33 5.73 -75.79 -13.12
CA ILE A 33 6.07 -76.52 -14.34
C ILE A 33 5.21 -77.79 -14.40
N MET A 34 4.25 -77.85 -15.32
CA MET A 34 3.42 -79.03 -15.55
C MET A 34 3.91 -79.83 -16.76
N ILE A 35 4.02 -81.15 -16.61
CA ILE A 35 4.44 -82.08 -17.67
C ILE A 35 3.23 -82.45 -18.53
N LYS A 36 3.27 -82.16 -19.84
CA LYS A 36 2.14 -82.45 -20.74
C LYS A 36 2.09 -83.90 -21.25
N ARG A 37 3.20 -84.66 -21.21
CA ARG A 37 3.24 -86.09 -21.61
C ARG A 37 4.26 -86.89 -20.80
N ASN A 38 3.86 -88.07 -20.34
CA ASN A 38 4.70 -88.97 -19.55
C ASN A 38 5.55 -89.86 -20.46
N SER A 39 6.86 -89.59 -20.53
CA SER A 39 7.85 -90.34 -21.29
C SER A 39 9.09 -90.58 -20.43
N PRO A 40 9.73 -91.77 -20.49
CA PRO A 40 10.92 -92.09 -19.69
C PRO A 40 12.14 -91.20 -20.01
N SER A 41 12.12 -90.45 -21.11
CA SER A 41 13.15 -89.45 -21.45
C SER A 41 12.97 -88.11 -20.73
N CYS A 42 11.77 -87.79 -20.21
CA CYS A 42 11.52 -86.54 -19.46
C CYS A 42 12.10 -86.56 -18.04
N ILE A 43 12.18 -87.74 -17.40
CA ILE A 43 12.70 -87.88 -16.02
C ILE A 43 14.22 -87.66 -15.96
N LYS A 44 14.96 -88.05 -17.00
CA LYS A 44 16.41 -87.79 -17.09
C LYS A 44 16.74 -86.30 -17.27
N VAL A 45 15.88 -85.53 -17.94
CA VAL A 45 16.04 -84.07 -18.09
C VAL A 45 15.70 -83.34 -16.78
N LEU A 46 14.73 -83.83 -16.00
CA LEU A 46 14.38 -83.25 -14.69
C LEU A 46 15.52 -83.39 -13.67
N ILE A 47 16.20 -84.53 -13.65
CA ILE A 47 17.33 -84.80 -12.74
C ILE A 47 18.56 -83.96 -13.12
N LEU A 48 18.81 -83.77 -14.42
CA LEU A 48 19.87 -82.87 -14.91
C LEU A 48 19.57 -81.38 -14.66
N PHE A 49 18.30 -80.97 -14.67
CA PHE A 49 17.90 -79.60 -14.31
C PHE A 49 18.00 -79.32 -12.81
N SER A 50 17.69 -80.30 -11.95
CA SER A 50 17.84 -80.17 -10.49
C SER A 50 19.28 -80.20 -9.98
N LEU A 51 20.24 -80.72 -10.77
CA LEU A 51 21.65 -80.87 -10.37
C LEU A 51 22.60 -79.79 -10.91
N LEU A 52 22.17 -78.94 -11.86
CA LEU A 52 23.00 -77.89 -12.48
C LEU A 52 22.57 -76.45 -12.15
N PHE A 53 21.46 -76.26 -11.42
CA PHE A 53 21.03 -74.94 -10.94
C PHE A 53 20.96 -74.91 -9.41
N SER A 54 22.10 -75.14 -8.77
CA SER A 54 22.39 -74.52 -7.47
C SER A 54 22.82 -73.08 -7.71
N PHE A 55 21.94 -72.26 -8.29
CA PHE A 55 22.06 -70.83 -8.08
C PHE A 55 21.54 -70.60 -6.67
N THR A 56 22.47 -70.43 -5.73
CA THR A 56 22.25 -69.45 -4.68
C THR A 56 21.92 -68.15 -5.42
N LEU A 57 20.63 -67.83 -5.53
CA LEU A 57 20.26 -66.43 -5.66
C LEU A 57 21.04 -65.71 -4.56
N PRO A 58 21.76 -64.60 -4.86
CA PRO A 58 22.19 -63.75 -3.78
C PRO A 58 20.92 -63.52 -2.95
N GLY A 59 20.96 -63.86 -1.66
CA GLY A 59 19.95 -63.35 -0.78
C GLY A 59 19.89 -61.86 -1.10
N TYR A 60 18.72 -61.36 -1.48
CA TYR A 60 18.44 -59.96 -1.21
C TYR A 60 18.56 -59.89 0.31
N ALA A 61 19.75 -59.56 0.79
CA ALA A 61 19.86 -58.92 2.07
C ALA A 61 18.95 -57.70 1.92
N GLN A 62 17.82 -57.71 2.64
CA GLN A 62 17.20 -56.44 2.93
C GLN A 62 18.23 -55.75 3.82
N ASP A 63 19.04 -54.89 3.21
CA ASP A 63 19.99 -54.09 3.95
C ASP A 63 19.17 -53.02 4.67
N ASN A 64 19.42 -52.83 5.96
CA ASN A 64 18.86 -51.72 6.70
C ASN A 64 19.28 -50.44 5.97
N GLU A 65 18.33 -49.62 5.54
CA GLU A 65 18.62 -48.38 4.80
C GLU A 65 18.05 -47.20 5.57
N THR A 66 18.81 -46.11 5.60
CA THR A 66 18.34 -44.80 6.04
C THR A 66 18.59 -43.80 4.92
N ARG A 67 17.53 -43.12 4.47
CA ARG A 67 17.63 -42.17 3.37
C ARG A 67 16.94 -40.86 3.68
N VAL A 68 17.42 -39.82 3.00
CA VAL A 68 16.72 -38.55 2.82
C VAL A 68 16.45 -38.37 1.34
N ASP A 69 15.36 -37.69 0.99
CA ASP A 69 15.01 -37.42 -0.40
C ASP A 69 15.49 -36.03 -0.83
N GLY A 70 16.03 -35.95 -2.05
CA GLY A 70 16.41 -34.69 -2.69
C GLY A 70 15.22 -33.93 -3.27
N ALA A 71 15.40 -32.64 -3.50
CA ALA A 71 14.38 -31.79 -4.09
C ALA A 71 15.00 -30.66 -4.92
N THR A 72 14.21 -30.10 -5.84
CA THR A 72 14.52 -28.80 -6.46
C THR A 72 13.69 -27.74 -5.78
N LEU A 73 14.34 -26.73 -5.21
CA LEU A 73 13.71 -25.80 -4.28
C LEU A 73 13.94 -24.34 -4.69
N CYS A 74 13.04 -23.47 -4.23
CA CYS A 74 13.15 -22.03 -4.43
C CYS A 74 14.09 -21.42 -3.36
N PRO A 75 14.97 -20.48 -3.71
CA PRO A 75 15.71 -19.68 -2.74
C PRO A 75 14.79 -19.05 -1.68
N GLY A 76 15.23 -19.00 -0.43
CA GLY A 76 14.46 -18.46 0.70
C GLY A 76 13.29 -19.33 1.19
N SER A 77 12.89 -20.37 0.46
CA SER A 77 11.74 -21.22 0.84
C SER A 77 12.04 -22.13 2.03
N GLN A 78 10.99 -22.54 2.74
CA GLN A 78 11.08 -23.60 3.75
C GLN A 78 10.53 -24.90 3.18
N PHE A 79 11.14 -26.02 3.56
CA PHE A 79 10.71 -27.34 3.14
C PHE A 79 10.98 -28.38 4.22
N VAL A 80 10.35 -29.54 4.04
CA VAL A 80 10.44 -30.68 4.95
C VAL A 80 11.18 -31.81 4.27
N VAL A 81 12.21 -32.33 4.94
CA VAL A 81 12.96 -33.51 4.54
C VAL A 81 12.54 -34.69 5.41
N PRO A 82 11.81 -35.66 4.86
CA PRO A 82 11.51 -36.89 5.59
C PRO A 82 12.77 -37.74 5.72
N VAL A 83 13.08 -38.19 6.94
CA VAL A 83 14.07 -39.25 7.17
C VAL A 83 13.36 -40.58 7.06
N LEU A 84 13.63 -41.33 6.00
CA LEU A 84 13.00 -42.61 5.70
C LEU A 84 13.93 -43.74 6.11
N VAL A 85 13.36 -44.81 6.66
CA VAL A 85 14.10 -46.00 7.08
C VAL A 85 13.41 -47.26 6.55
N SER A 86 14.21 -48.27 6.18
CA SER A 86 13.71 -49.57 5.79
C SER A 86 14.41 -50.73 6.47
N ASP A 87 13.61 -51.77 6.74
CA ASP A 87 13.96 -53.05 7.35
C ASP A 87 14.69 -53.00 8.70
N LEU A 88 14.56 -51.91 9.46
CA LEU A 88 15.11 -51.83 10.83
C LEU A 88 14.40 -52.83 11.75
N GLN A 89 15.11 -53.83 12.27
CA GLN A 89 14.54 -54.83 13.18
C GLN A 89 15.17 -54.78 14.57
N ASN A 90 14.30 -54.81 15.60
CA ASN A 90 14.68 -54.91 17.01
C ASN A 90 15.65 -53.81 17.52
N ILE A 91 15.54 -52.58 17.02
CA ILE A 91 16.42 -51.47 17.40
C ILE A 91 16.06 -50.94 18.79
N ASP A 92 17.04 -50.81 19.69
CA ASP A 92 16.87 -50.22 21.03
C ASP A 92 17.47 -48.80 21.16
N SER A 93 18.38 -48.43 20.26
CA SER A 93 19.00 -47.12 20.24
C SER A 93 19.60 -46.77 18.88
N LEU A 94 19.73 -45.47 18.61
CA LEU A 94 20.35 -44.95 17.42
C LEU A 94 21.07 -43.62 17.69
N SER A 95 22.08 -43.34 16.87
CA SER A 95 22.75 -42.05 16.75
C SER A 95 23.00 -41.83 15.28
N LEU A 96 22.30 -40.90 14.65
CA LEU A 96 22.44 -40.57 13.24
C LEU A 96 22.94 -39.14 13.11
N THR A 97 23.85 -38.87 12.19
CA THR A 97 24.43 -37.53 12.01
C THR A 97 24.34 -37.15 10.55
N LEU A 98 23.57 -36.10 10.26
CA LEU A 98 23.36 -35.57 8.92
C LEU A 98 24.19 -34.29 8.74
N ILE A 99 25.11 -34.29 7.78
CA ILE A 99 25.90 -33.14 7.35
C ILE A 99 25.03 -32.26 6.44
N VAL A 100 24.88 -31.00 6.82
CA VAL A 100 24.05 -30.01 6.14
C VAL A 100 24.93 -29.07 5.33
N PRO A 101 24.67 -28.89 4.02
CA PRO A 101 25.43 -27.97 3.18
C PRO A 101 25.05 -26.52 3.55
N GLN A 102 25.83 -25.89 4.41
CA GLN A 102 25.51 -24.57 5.01
C GLN A 102 25.39 -23.42 3.99
N GLN A 103 25.98 -23.56 2.80
CA GLN A 103 25.80 -22.58 1.71
C GLN A 103 24.41 -22.68 1.06
N THR A 104 23.77 -23.85 1.16
CA THR A 104 22.46 -24.14 0.57
C THR A 104 21.34 -24.00 1.58
N LEU A 105 21.51 -24.63 2.75
CA LEU A 105 20.45 -24.89 3.73
C LEU A 105 20.81 -24.44 5.13
N THR A 106 19.79 -23.98 5.85
CA THR A 106 19.81 -23.76 7.30
C THR A 106 18.80 -24.68 7.97
N TYR A 107 19.25 -25.48 8.95
CA TYR A 107 18.36 -26.30 9.77
C TYR A 107 17.52 -25.41 10.69
N LEU A 108 16.22 -25.69 10.81
CA LEU A 108 15.31 -24.92 11.66
C LEU A 108 14.79 -25.74 12.83
N SER A 109 14.21 -26.90 12.56
CA SER A 109 13.53 -27.73 13.56
C SER A 109 13.28 -29.13 13.05
N PHE A 110 12.67 -29.97 13.88
CA PHE A 110 12.19 -31.29 13.48
C PHE A 110 10.77 -31.51 13.99
N ARG A 111 10.05 -32.43 13.35
CA ARG A 111 8.76 -32.93 13.81
C ARG A 111 8.83 -34.45 13.93
N GLN A 112 8.59 -34.95 15.14
CA GLN A 112 8.44 -36.38 15.35
C GLN A 112 7.08 -36.84 14.83
N VAL A 113 7.11 -37.84 13.97
CA VAL A 113 5.93 -38.31 13.22
C VAL A 113 5.74 -39.82 13.29
N ASN A 114 6.78 -40.59 13.60
CA ASN A 114 6.65 -42.02 13.76
C ASN A 114 6.08 -42.38 15.15
N PRO A 115 4.91 -43.03 15.23
CA PRO A 115 4.27 -43.38 16.49
C PRO A 115 5.04 -44.45 17.29
N ALA A 116 5.87 -45.27 16.63
CA ALA A 116 6.66 -46.30 17.30
C ALA A 116 7.68 -45.70 18.29
N PHE A 117 7.98 -44.42 18.15
CA PHE A 117 8.88 -43.67 19.04
C PHE A 117 8.13 -42.69 19.95
N ALA A 118 6.79 -42.63 19.92
CA ALA A 118 6.04 -41.59 20.60
C ALA A 118 6.17 -41.60 22.15
N THR A 119 6.53 -42.73 22.74
CA THR A 119 6.76 -42.89 24.19
C THR A 119 8.16 -42.45 24.64
N ASN A 120 9.11 -42.28 23.71
CA ASN A 120 10.49 -41.88 23.96
C ASN A 120 10.94 -40.88 22.90
N SER A 121 10.96 -39.59 23.24
CA SER A 121 11.25 -38.53 22.27
C SER A 121 12.68 -38.59 21.72
N PHE A 122 12.84 -38.35 20.41
CA PHE A 122 14.15 -38.07 19.83
C PHE A 122 14.78 -36.82 20.47
N VAL A 123 16.09 -36.86 20.65
CA VAL A 123 16.90 -35.67 20.91
C VAL A 123 17.62 -35.31 19.61
N VAL A 124 17.23 -34.20 19.00
CA VAL A 124 17.86 -33.66 17.79
C VAL A 124 18.65 -32.41 18.16
N THR A 125 19.96 -32.44 17.94
CA THR A 125 20.86 -31.32 18.24
C THR A 125 21.46 -30.76 16.96
N ASP A 126 21.36 -29.45 16.80
CA ASP A 126 22.09 -28.70 15.78
C ASP A 126 23.52 -28.41 16.26
N GLN A 127 24.50 -28.79 15.45
CA GLN A 127 25.93 -28.57 15.67
C GLN A 127 26.52 -27.63 14.61
N GLY A 128 25.68 -26.86 13.92
CA GLY A 128 26.04 -25.91 12.88
C GLY A 128 26.02 -26.53 11.49
N ASN A 129 27.00 -27.37 11.16
CA ASN A 129 27.05 -28.06 9.87
C ASN A 129 26.54 -29.50 9.95
N GLN A 130 26.14 -29.94 11.14
CA GLN A 130 25.66 -31.29 11.41
C GLN A 130 24.38 -31.23 12.24
N VAL A 131 23.41 -32.06 11.87
CA VAL A 131 22.20 -32.32 12.66
C VAL A 131 22.31 -33.74 13.18
N ARG A 132 22.41 -33.87 14.51
CA ARG A 132 22.55 -35.16 15.16
C ARG A 132 21.25 -35.59 15.79
N LEU A 133 20.79 -36.79 15.46
CA LEU A 133 19.56 -37.40 15.94
C LEU A 133 19.92 -38.56 16.85
N THR A 134 19.44 -38.54 18.08
CA THR A 134 19.70 -39.60 19.06
C THR A 134 18.40 -40.09 19.68
N TRP A 135 18.32 -41.40 19.90
CA TRP A 135 17.20 -42.04 20.56
C TRP A 135 17.67 -43.31 21.27
N LYS A 136 17.05 -43.60 22.40
CA LYS A 136 17.31 -44.80 23.19
C LYS A 136 16.06 -45.18 23.96
N SER A 137 15.75 -46.48 24.01
CA SER A 137 14.63 -47.02 24.77
C SER A 137 15.01 -48.32 25.47
N SER A 138 14.18 -48.73 26.42
CA SER A 138 14.19 -50.07 27.02
C SER A 138 13.43 -51.09 26.15
N GLU A 139 12.58 -50.63 25.24
CA GLU A 139 11.82 -51.47 24.31
C GLU A 139 12.41 -51.37 22.91
N THR A 140 12.40 -52.49 22.18
CA THR A 140 12.90 -52.52 20.80
C THR A 140 11.81 -52.12 19.82
N VAL A 141 12.21 -51.42 18.77
CA VAL A 141 11.33 -50.96 17.69
C VAL A 141 11.72 -51.67 16.38
N THR A 142 10.72 -52.07 15.61
CA THR A 142 10.89 -52.65 14.27
C THR A 142 10.09 -51.83 13.26
N ILE A 143 10.75 -51.44 12.16
CA ILE A 143 10.20 -50.58 11.11
C ILE A 143 10.57 -51.19 9.76
N PHE A 144 9.56 -51.52 8.95
CA PHE A 144 9.78 -52.15 7.66
C PHE A 144 10.02 -51.15 6.54
N GLU A 145 9.14 -50.17 6.37
CA GLU A 145 9.34 -49.04 5.48
C GLU A 145 8.43 -47.92 5.97
N ASP A 146 9.03 -46.97 6.66
CA ASP A 146 8.29 -45.83 7.22
C ASP A 146 9.23 -44.65 7.41
N LYS A 147 8.62 -43.50 7.68
CA LYS A 147 9.33 -42.28 8.05
C LYS A 147 9.68 -42.32 9.53
N LEU A 148 10.93 -42.01 9.87
CA LEU A 148 11.41 -41.86 11.23
C LEU A 148 10.95 -40.51 11.83
N LEU A 149 11.26 -39.42 11.13
CA LEU A 149 10.90 -38.05 11.50
C LEU A 149 10.96 -37.12 10.29
N ASP A 150 10.45 -35.90 10.47
CA ASP A 150 10.56 -34.80 9.51
C ASP A 150 11.60 -33.80 10.01
N LEU A 151 12.60 -33.47 9.18
CA LEU A 151 13.50 -32.33 9.42
C LEU A 151 12.99 -31.12 8.63
N VAL A 152 13.05 -29.94 9.22
CA VAL A 152 12.60 -28.68 8.61
C VAL A 152 13.81 -27.82 8.31
N PHE A 153 13.96 -27.43 7.05
CA PHE A 153 15.06 -26.61 6.56
C PHE A 153 14.53 -25.36 5.87
N ARG A 154 15.32 -24.30 5.91
CA ARG A 154 15.19 -23.13 5.05
C ARG A 154 16.30 -23.13 4.01
N VAL A 155 15.96 -22.89 2.75
CA VAL A 155 16.92 -22.61 1.69
C VAL A 155 17.43 -21.18 1.90
N ASN A 156 18.74 -20.98 1.87
CA ASN A 156 19.33 -19.65 2.04
C ASN A 156 18.89 -18.70 0.90
N ASP A 157 18.99 -17.39 1.12
CA ASP A 157 18.52 -16.40 0.15
C ASP A 157 19.45 -16.29 -1.08
N THR A 158 20.75 -16.58 -0.92
CA THR A 158 21.74 -16.71 -2.01
C THR A 158 22.41 -18.10 -2.00
N PRO A 159 21.67 -19.16 -2.36
CA PRO A 159 22.12 -20.53 -2.16
C PRO A 159 22.94 -21.05 -3.35
N SER A 160 23.88 -21.97 -3.08
CA SER A 160 24.50 -22.84 -4.09
C SER A 160 23.92 -24.26 -3.97
N PRO A 161 23.83 -25.05 -5.06
CA PRO A 161 23.40 -26.45 -4.95
C PRO A 161 24.30 -27.24 -4.00
N GLY A 162 23.73 -28.20 -3.27
CA GLY A 162 24.43 -28.92 -2.21
C GLY A 162 23.90 -30.32 -2.00
N ILE A 163 24.59 -31.07 -1.13
CA ILE A 163 24.26 -32.46 -0.81
C ILE A 163 23.94 -32.53 0.67
N LEU A 164 22.79 -33.10 1.02
CA LEU A 164 22.53 -33.59 2.38
C LEU A 164 23.17 -34.96 2.50
N GLU A 165 24.17 -35.06 3.36
CA GLU A 165 25.06 -36.22 3.44
C GLU A 165 25.00 -36.84 4.83
N TRP A 166 24.90 -38.17 4.91
CA TRP A 166 25.05 -38.87 6.18
C TRP A 166 26.53 -39.00 6.53
N ASP A 167 26.89 -38.65 7.77
CA ASP A 167 28.19 -39.01 8.33
C ASP A 167 28.15 -40.49 8.72
N GLU A 168 28.56 -41.37 7.81
CA GLU A 168 28.54 -42.83 8.02
C GLU A 168 29.38 -43.27 9.22
N ALA A 169 30.41 -42.51 9.59
CA ALA A 169 31.26 -42.80 10.74
C ALA A 169 30.64 -42.39 12.08
N ALA A 170 29.59 -41.58 12.06
CA ALA A 170 28.85 -41.12 13.24
C ALA A 170 27.37 -41.55 13.23
N SER A 171 26.98 -42.38 12.26
CA SER A 171 25.62 -42.87 12.07
C SER A 171 25.55 -44.38 12.32
N HIS A 172 24.84 -44.76 13.37
CA HIS A 172 24.74 -46.15 13.83
C HIS A 172 23.37 -46.46 14.44
N TYR A 173 22.93 -47.69 14.21
CA TYR A 173 21.79 -48.32 14.89
C TYR A 173 22.30 -49.43 15.81
N PHE A 174 21.62 -49.65 16.94
CA PHE A 174 21.98 -50.69 17.89
C PHE A 174 20.77 -51.55 18.29
N SER A 175 21.04 -52.84 18.50
CA SER A 175 20.10 -53.83 19.03
C SER A 175 20.82 -54.65 20.11
N GLY A 176 20.38 -54.54 21.37
CA GLY A 176 21.00 -55.21 22.50
C GLY A 176 22.45 -54.78 22.74
N GLY A 177 22.81 -53.54 22.39
CA GLY A 177 24.17 -53.01 22.47
C GLY A 177 25.11 -53.44 21.33
N PHE A 178 24.65 -54.21 20.36
CA PHE A 178 25.39 -54.55 19.14
C PHE A 178 24.98 -53.65 17.99
N GLU A 179 25.96 -53.18 17.22
CA GLU A 179 25.72 -52.36 16.04
C GLU A 179 25.01 -53.17 14.94
N VAL A 180 24.01 -52.56 14.32
CA VAL A 180 23.23 -53.11 13.23
C VAL A 180 23.75 -52.53 11.90
N PRO A 181 24.31 -53.37 11.01
CA PRO A 181 24.81 -52.92 9.71
C PRO A 181 23.72 -52.20 8.93
N SER A 182 24.02 -50.99 8.49
CA SER A 182 23.07 -50.11 7.81
C SER A 182 23.75 -49.36 6.67
N THR A 183 22.94 -49.01 5.67
CA THR A 183 23.34 -48.23 4.49
C THR A 183 22.68 -46.86 4.56
N TYR A 184 23.39 -45.85 4.07
CA TYR A 184 22.95 -44.47 4.14
C TYR A 184 22.88 -43.88 2.73
N VAL A 185 21.73 -43.28 2.40
CA VAL A 185 21.50 -42.67 1.08
C VAL A 185 21.37 -41.16 1.22
N ASN A 186 22.31 -40.47 0.57
CA ASN A 186 22.41 -39.01 0.53
C ASN A 186 21.41 -38.41 -0.46
N ALA A 187 21.08 -37.13 -0.27
CA ALA A 187 20.16 -36.39 -1.13
C ALA A 187 20.84 -35.20 -1.83
N GLN A 188 20.61 -35.07 -3.14
CA GLN A 188 20.98 -33.87 -3.90
C GLN A 188 19.92 -32.79 -3.73
N ILE A 189 20.35 -31.58 -3.38
CA ILE A 189 19.50 -30.40 -3.32
C ILE A 189 19.83 -29.50 -4.50
N SER A 190 18.88 -29.41 -5.42
CA SER A 190 18.93 -28.54 -6.58
C SER A 190 18.12 -27.27 -6.34
N LEU A 191 18.40 -26.22 -7.10
CA LEU A 191 17.79 -24.91 -6.93
C LEU A 191 17.12 -24.47 -8.22
N PHE A 192 15.91 -23.94 -8.13
CA PHE A 192 15.32 -23.20 -9.23
C PHE A 192 16.05 -21.86 -9.43
N PRO A 193 16.04 -21.30 -10.65
CA PRO A 193 16.63 -19.99 -10.90
C PRO A 193 16.00 -18.91 -10.00
N THR A 194 16.83 -18.08 -9.36
CA THR A 194 16.37 -16.95 -8.55
C THR A 194 15.58 -15.95 -9.38
N LEU A 195 14.55 -15.33 -8.80
CA LEU A 195 13.80 -14.22 -9.37
C LEU A 195 14.47 -12.89 -9.02
N PHE A 196 14.50 -11.98 -9.99
CA PHE A 196 14.91 -10.59 -9.79
C PHE A 196 13.83 -9.67 -10.38
N VAL A 197 13.63 -8.51 -9.78
CA VAL A 197 12.71 -7.49 -10.27
C VAL A 197 13.36 -6.11 -10.22
N GLU A 198 13.20 -5.37 -11.30
CA GLU A 198 13.47 -3.94 -11.37
C GLU A 198 12.13 -3.20 -11.48
N ILE A 199 11.94 -2.17 -10.64
CA ILE A 199 10.72 -1.35 -10.62
C ILE A 199 11.02 -0.06 -11.35
N GLU A 200 10.19 0.27 -12.35
CA GLU A 200 10.23 1.54 -13.06
C GLU A 200 8.97 2.35 -12.72
N GLU A 201 9.17 3.58 -12.26
CA GLU A 201 8.10 4.55 -12.09
C GLU A 201 7.88 5.29 -13.41
N ILE A 202 6.71 5.12 -14.03
CA ILE A 202 6.37 5.75 -15.31
C ILE A 202 5.93 7.20 -15.07
N ASP A 203 5.08 7.39 -14.06
CA ASP A 203 4.64 8.70 -13.58
C ASP A 203 4.46 8.69 -12.05
N ALA A 204 4.48 9.90 -11.49
CA ALA A 204 4.30 10.17 -10.07
C ALA A 204 2.85 10.57 -9.78
N THR A 205 2.48 10.60 -8.49
CA THR A 205 1.13 10.98 -8.05
C THR A 205 1.12 12.32 -7.31
N CYS A 206 -0.02 13.01 -7.31
CA CYS A 206 -0.23 14.19 -6.48
C CYS A 206 -0.58 13.80 -5.03
N PRO A 207 -0.40 14.72 -4.05
CA PRO A 207 -0.78 14.47 -2.67
C PRO A 207 -2.27 14.14 -2.53
N GLY A 208 -2.58 12.98 -1.95
CA GLY A 208 -3.95 12.51 -1.75
C GLY A 208 -4.55 11.75 -2.94
N GLU A 209 -3.86 11.71 -4.08
CA GLU A 209 -4.28 10.97 -5.26
C GLU A 209 -3.54 9.62 -5.37
N CYS A 210 -4.14 8.69 -6.12
CA CYS A 210 -3.59 7.38 -6.41
C CYS A 210 -3.74 7.09 -7.91
N ASN A 211 -2.98 7.80 -8.73
CA ASN A 211 -3.07 7.73 -10.19
C ASN A 211 -1.74 7.41 -10.88
N ALA A 212 -0.69 7.07 -10.12
CA ALA A 212 0.60 6.70 -10.67
C ALA A 212 0.58 5.31 -11.34
N ASN A 213 1.46 5.13 -12.32
CA ASN A 213 1.65 3.95 -13.13
C ASN A 213 3.06 3.42 -12.93
N ILE A 214 3.14 2.15 -12.55
CA ILE A 214 4.40 1.50 -12.17
C ILE A 214 4.56 0.23 -13.01
N ALA A 215 5.76 -0.01 -13.55
CA ALA A 215 6.09 -1.22 -14.27
C ALA A 215 7.11 -2.08 -13.50
N ALA A 216 6.91 -3.40 -13.53
CA ALA A 216 7.84 -4.38 -12.99
C ALA A 216 8.52 -5.20 -14.10
N PHE A 217 9.85 -5.13 -14.16
CA PHE A 217 10.67 -5.92 -15.08
C PHE A 217 11.27 -7.11 -14.35
N VAL A 218 10.66 -8.28 -14.56
CA VAL A 218 11.07 -9.53 -13.90
C VAL A 218 12.07 -10.29 -14.78
N THR A 219 13.16 -10.73 -14.17
CA THR A 219 14.16 -11.62 -14.79
C THR A 219 14.45 -12.83 -13.89
N GLY A 220 15.03 -13.89 -14.46
CA GLY A 220 15.23 -15.16 -13.75
C GLY A 220 13.95 -16.01 -13.65
N GLY A 221 13.91 -16.97 -12.73
CA GLY A 221 12.80 -17.93 -12.57
C GLY A 221 12.35 -18.64 -13.86
N LEU A 222 11.13 -19.19 -13.83
CA LEU A 222 10.47 -19.80 -15.00
C LEU A 222 9.16 -19.08 -15.35
N LYS A 223 9.02 -18.68 -16.62
CA LYS A 223 7.81 -18.04 -17.15
C LYS A 223 6.65 -19.05 -17.31
N PRO A 224 5.38 -18.61 -17.25
CA PRO A 224 4.90 -17.24 -17.01
C PRO A 224 5.00 -16.81 -15.54
N TYR A 225 5.07 -15.50 -15.30
CA TYR A 225 5.00 -14.92 -13.97
C TYR A 225 3.57 -14.49 -13.63
N GLN A 226 3.22 -14.57 -12.36
CA GLN A 226 2.00 -14.02 -11.78
C GLN A 226 2.39 -12.85 -10.86
N TYR A 227 1.57 -11.81 -10.88
CA TYR A 227 1.77 -10.58 -10.12
C TYR A 227 0.60 -10.40 -9.14
N LEU A 228 0.91 -9.98 -7.94
CA LEU A 228 -0.06 -9.63 -6.90
C LEU A 228 0.39 -8.29 -6.30
N TRP A 229 -0.30 -7.22 -6.68
CA TRP A 229 -0.01 -5.86 -6.24
C TRP A 229 -0.88 -5.53 -5.03
N ASN A 230 -0.28 -5.05 -3.94
CA ASN A 230 -1.02 -4.62 -2.73
C ASN A 230 -2.04 -5.66 -2.20
N ALA A 231 -1.75 -6.95 -2.35
CA ALA A 231 -2.65 -8.07 -2.04
C ALA A 231 -3.95 -8.12 -2.88
N GLU A 232 -4.05 -7.32 -3.94
CA GLU A 232 -5.10 -7.36 -4.93
C GLU A 232 -4.65 -8.16 -6.15
N GLN A 233 -5.47 -9.11 -6.59
CA GLN A 233 -5.14 -9.98 -7.72
C GLN A 233 -5.14 -9.22 -9.03
N SER A 234 -3.95 -9.03 -9.62
CA SER A 234 -3.78 -8.71 -11.03
C SER A 234 -2.99 -9.82 -11.71
N PRO A 235 -3.60 -11.01 -11.91
CA PRO A 235 -2.90 -12.14 -12.46
C PRO A 235 -2.44 -11.75 -13.88
N PHE A 236 -1.12 -11.72 -14.07
CA PHE A 236 -0.40 -11.48 -15.33
C PHE A 236 -0.12 -10.03 -15.75
N ASP A 237 -0.55 -9.02 -15.01
CA ASP A 237 -0.18 -7.63 -15.35
C ASP A 237 1.08 -7.18 -14.60
N SER A 238 2.13 -6.90 -15.36
CA SER A 238 3.38 -6.32 -14.86
C SER A 238 3.26 -4.81 -14.62
N ILE A 239 2.12 -4.20 -14.91
CA ILE A 239 1.83 -2.78 -14.70
C ILE A 239 0.81 -2.64 -13.56
N LEU A 240 1.15 -1.81 -12.58
CA LEU A 240 0.21 -1.32 -11.57
C LEU A 240 -0.25 0.07 -11.96
N THR A 241 -1.55 0.21 -12.24
CA THR A 241 -2.20 1.51 -12.43
C THR A 241 -2.84 1.96 -11.12
N GLY A 242 -2.81 3.26 -10.85
CA GLY A 242 -3.45 3.82 -9.66
C GLY A 242 -2.66 3.61 -8.38
N ALA A 243 -1.34 3.55 -8.49
CA ALA A 243 -0.46 3.45 -7.34
C ALA A 243 -0.53 4.75 -6.51
N CYS A 244 -0.59 4.59 -5.19
CA CYS A 244 -0.60 5.70 -4.24
C CYS A 244 0.83 6.09 -3.85
N GLY A 245 1.02 7.34 -3.43
CA GLY A 245 2.28 7.93 -2.95
C GLY A 245 2.75 7.43 -1.58
N VAL A 246 2.65 6.13 -1.36
CA VAL A 246 2.98 5.41 -0.13
C VAL A 246 3.75 4.13 -0.48
N ILE A 247 4.01 3.28 0.52
CA ILE A 247 4.61 1.97 0.28
C ILE A 247 3.60 1.09 -0.44
N ASN A 248 3.99 0.58 -1.61
CA ASN A 248 3.25 -0.42 -2.36
C ASN A 248 4.01 -1.75 -2.30
N ASN A 249 3.27 -2.87 -2.24
CA ASN A 249 3.83 -4.21 -2.18
C ASN A 249 3.59 -4.95 -3.49
N LEU A 250 4.55 -5.78 -3.88
CA LEU A 250 4.46 -6.65 -5.05
C LEU A 250 4.95 -8.05 -4.67
N LEU A 251 4.07 -9.03 -4.84
CA LEU A 251 4.42 -10.44 -4.79
C LEU A 251 4.41 -11.02 -6.21
N ILE A 252 5.56 -11.54 -6.64
CA ILE A 252 5.72 -12.22 -7.92
C ILE A 252 5.81 -13.72 -7.67
N THR A 253 5.09 -14.53 -8.45
CA THR A 253 5.20 -15.99 -8.43
C THR A 253 5.55 -16.51 -9.83
N ASP A 254 6.55 -17.38 -9.93
CA ASP A 254 6.93 -18.01 -11.20
C ASP A 254 6.17 -19.33 -11.45
N ALA A 255 6.40 -19.96 -12.60
CA ALA A 255 5.74 -21.22 -12.97
C ALA A 255 6.17 -22.44 -12.13
N ASN A 256 7.29 -22.36 -11.41
CA ASN A 256 7.72 -23.38 -10.44
C ASN A 256 7.13 -23.13 -9.04
N GLY A 257 6.41 -22.02 -8.84
CA GLY A 257 5.89 -21.61 -7.53
C GLY A 257 6.89 -20.86 -6.66
N CYS A 258 8.03 -20.43 -7.22
CA CYS A 258 8.98 -19.58 -6.50
C CYS A 258 8.42 -18.17 -6.37
N GLN A 259 8.55 -17.61 -5.17
CA GLN A 259 7.98 -16.31 -4.82
C GLN A 259 9.06 -15.28 -4.52
N LEU A 260 8.83 -14.05 -4.99
CA LEU A 260 9.61 -12.87 -4.66
C LEU A 260 8.66 -11.80 -4.12
N ASP A 261 8.82 -11.45 -2.85
CA ASP A 261 8.08 -10.37 -2.19
C ASP A 261 8.97 -9.12 -2.12
N THR A 262 8.46 -8.00 -2.60
CA THR A 262 9.16 -6.73 -2.65
C THR A 262 8.22 -5.56 -2.33
N ASN A 263 8.79 -4.44 -1.93
CA ASN A 263 8.06 -3.20 -1.76
C ASN A 263 8.83 -2.03 -2.37
N PHE A 264 8.10 -0.95 -2.68
CA PHE A 264 8.65 0.26 -3.25
C PHE A 264 7.80 1.47 -2.85
N LEU A 265 8.39 2.66 -2.97
CA LEU A 265 7.73 3.94 -2.74
C LEU A 265 7.47 4.61 -4.08
N VAL A 266 6.28 5.16 -4.26
CA VAL A 266 5.94 6.01 -5.41
C VAL A 266 6.21 7.46 -5.06
N SER A 267 6.79 8.20 -6.00
CA SER A 267 7.08 9.61 -5.80
C SER A 267 5.80 10.45 -5.70
N VAL A 268 5.84 11.46 -4.85
CA VAL A 268 4.73 12.42 -4.68
C VAL A 268 5.17 13.77 -5.21
N LEU A 269 4.43 14.27 -6.19
CA LEU A 269 4.62 15.58 -6.80
C LEU A 269 4.29 16.70 -5.81
N GLN A 270 4.89 17.87 -6.01
CA GLN A 270 4.67 19.04 -5.18
C GLN A 270 3.43 19.82 -5.63
N SER A 271 2.46 19.94 -4.73
CA SER A 271 1.36 20.90 -4.86
C SER A 271 1.83 22.32 -4.52
N ALA A 272 1.27 23.31 -5.20
CA ALA A 272 1.48 24.71 -4.84
C ALA A 272 0.65 25.07 -3.60
N LYS A 273 1.25 25.77 -2.64
CA LYS A 273 0.53 26.42 -1.55
C LYS A 273 0.20 27.84 -1.98
N VAL A 274 -1.07 28.19 -1.85
CA VAL A 274 -1.59 29.50 -2.26
C VAL A 274 -2.32 30.18 -1.11
N GLU A 275 -2.23 31.50 -1.06
CA GLU A 275 -2.97 32.36 -0.14
C GLU A 275 -3.80 33.37 -0.95
N LEU A 276 -5.10 33.46 -0.63
CA LEU A 276 -6.04 34.33 -1.31
C LEU A 276 -5.98 35.75 -0.76
N GLU A 277 -6.03 36.73 -1.66
CA GLU A 277 -6.05 38.14 -1.35
C GLU A 277 -7.26 38.81 -2.02
N PHE A 278 -7.94 39.67 -1.26
CA PHE A 278 -9.14 40.37 -1.71
C PHE A 278 -9.06 41.85 -1.36
N GLU A 279 -9.49 42.71 -2.28
CA GLU A 279 -9.63 44.14 -2.03
C GLU A 279 -10.97 44.65 -2.58
N PRO A 280 -11.95 45.01 -1.72
CA PRO A 280 -11.99 44.78 -0.27
C PRO A 280 -12.18 43.29 0.11
N ASP A 281 -12.03 42.96 1.40
CA ASP A 281 -12.25 41.63 1.97
C ASP A 281 -13.74 41.29 2.24
N THR A 282 -14.65 42.17 1.81
CA THR A 282 -16.08 42.10 2.07
C THR A 282 -16.84 42.61 0.86
N VAL A 283 -17.91 41.91 0.45
CA VAL A 283 -18.82 42.40 -0.58
C VAL A 283 -19.77 43.41 0.01
N TYR A 284 -19.57 44.68 -0.29
CA TYR A 284 -20.51 45.73 0.10
C TYR A 284 -21.69 45.78 -0.85
N ILE A 285 -22.92 45.64 -0.37
CA ILE A 285 -24.10 45.55 -1.26
C ILE A 285 -24.17 46.76 -2.19
N GLN A 286 -23.96 47.97 -1.69
CA GLN A 286 -24.08 49.19 -2.50
C GLN A 286 -22.81 49.54 -3.28
N ASN A 287 -21.74 48.75 -3.13
CA ASN A 287 -20.50 48.82 -3.89
C ASN A 287 -19.89 47.41 -4.07
N PRO A 288 -20.54 46.53 -4.86
CA PRO A 288 -20.28 45.09 -4.84
C PRO A 288 -19.10 44.68 -5.73
N VAL A 289 -18.06 45.52 -5.78
CA VAL A 289 -16.87 45.31 -6.62
C VAL A 289 -15.74 44.78 -5.75
N VAL A 290 -15.18 43.63 -6.11
CA VAL A 290 -14.04 43.01 -5.41
C VAL A 290 -12.93 42.70 -6.40
N ARG A 291 -11.70 43.00 -6.01
CA ARG A 291 -10.47 42.65 -6.73
C ARG A 291 -9.87 41.41 -6.11
N PHE A 292 -9.52 40.45 -6.94
CA PHE A 292 -8.97 39.17 -6.49
C PHE A 292 -7.51 39.08 -6.92
N SER A 293 -6.67 38.56 -6.03
CA SER A 293 -5.31 38.13 -6.31
C SER A 293 -4.97 36.93 -5.43
N PHE A 294 -3.82 36.32 -5.69
CA PHE A 294 -3.28 35.29 -4.83
C PHE A 294 -1.75 35.36 -4.83
N THR A 295 -1.16 34.79 -3.79
CA THR A 295 0.29 34.55 -3.69
C THR A 295 0.57 33.05 -3.63
N GLU A 296 1.71 32.65 -4.16
CA GLU A 296 2.12 31.26 -4.31
C GLU A 296 3.55 31.02 -3.78
N ASP A 297 3.82 29.83 -3.22
CA ASP A 297 5.15 29.42 -2.75
C ASP A 297 5.99 28.66 -3.79
N GLN A 298 5.36 28.30 -4.91
CA GLN A 298 5.88 27.50 -6.01
C GLN A 298 5.28 28.01 -7.32
N ASN A 299 5.90 27.67 -8.46
CA ASN A 299 5.36 28.07 -9.76
C ASN A 299 4.00 27.41 -10.04
N VAL A 300 2.99 28.25 -10.26
CA VAL A 300 1.66 27.90 -10.74
C VAL A 300 1.57 28.26 -12.23
N VAL A 301 1.01 27.36 -13.04
CA VAL A 301 0.91 27.52 -14.50
C VAL A 301 -0.52 27.79 -14.99
N GLU A 302 -1.54 27.38 -14.22
CA GLU A 302 -2.95 27.61 -14.54
C GLU A 302 -3.72 27.99 -13.28
N TRP A 303 -4.78 28.79 -13.44
CA TRP A 303 -5.69 29.19 -12.37
C TRP A 303 -7.12 29.34 -12.90
N LEU A 304 -8.09 29.03 -12.05
CA LEU A 304 -9.51 29.13 -12.35
C LEU A 304 -10.26 29.66 -11.13
N TRP A 305 -10.90 30.81 -11.30
CA TRP A 305 -11.74 31.45 -10.29
C TRP A 305 -13.20 31.11 -10.49
N ASP A 306 -13.87 30.73 -9.40
CA ASP A 306 -15.32 30.66 -9.28
C ASP A 306 -15.75 31.60 -8.14
N PHE A 307 -16.52 32.63 -8.46
CA PHE A 307 -16.89 33.67 -7.49
C PHE A 307 -18.03 33.23 -6.55
N GLY A 308 -18.63 32.05 -6.77
CA GLY A 308 -19.66 31.51 -5.89
C GLY A 308 -21.04 32.17 -6.02
N ASP A 309 -21.25 33.04 -7.01
CA ASP A 309 -22.51 33.73 -7.29
C ASP A 309 -23.23 33.19 -8.55
N GLY A 310 -22.70 32.12 -9.15
CA GLY A 310 -23.25 31.49 -10.36
C GLY A 310 -22.87 32.18 -11.67
N THR A 311 -22.02 33.20 -11.62
CA THR A 311 -21.44 33.81 -12.84
C THR A 311 -20.41 32.89 -13.50
N ALA A 312 -19.98 33.25 -14.72
CA ALA A 312 -18.97 32.48 -15.44
C ALA A 312 -17.62 32.52 -14.71
N ARG A 313 -16.89 31.40 -14.74
CA ARG A 313 -15.55 31.30 -14.15
C ARG A 313 -14.54 32.17 -14.91
N SER A 314 -13.52 32.65 -14.20
CA SER A 314 -12.46 33.48 -14.77
C SER A 314 -11.11 32.76 -14.81
N ILE A 315 -10.40 32.92 -15.93
CA ILE A 315 -9.00 32.49 -16.13
C ILE A 315 -8.03 33.69 -16.08
N GLU A 316 -8.48 34.87 -15.66
CA GLU A 316 -7.60 36.01 -15.42
C GLU A 316 -6.87 35.82 -14.09
N ARG A 317 -5.59 36.21 -14.02
CA ARG A 317 -4.79 36.03 -12.79
C ARG A 317 -5.32 36.90 -11.64
N ASN A 318 -5.64 38.15 -11.96
CA ASN A 318 -6.13 39.14 -11.00
C ASN A 318 -7.47 39.73 -11.48
N PRO A 319 -8.57 38.97 -11.42
CA PRO A 319 -9.86 39.43 -11.93
C PRO A 319 -10.47 40.51 -11.03
N ILE A 320 -11.32 41.34 -11.63
CA ILE A 320 -12.21 42.26 -10.93
C ILE A 320 -13.63 41.73 -11.13
N HIS A 321 -14.32 41.42 -10.04
CA HIS A 321 -15.68 40.87 -10.09
C HIS A 321 -16.72 41.82 -9.50
N VAL A 322 -17.93 41.78 -10.06
CA VAL A 322 -19.07 42.58 -9.59
C VAL A 322 -20.21 41.65 -9.18
N TYR A 323 -20.52 41.60 -7.89
CA TYR A 323 -21.57 40.75 -7.33
C TYR A 323 -22.97 41.36 -7.52
N SER A 324 -23.51 41.18 -8.73
CA SER A 324 -24.82 41.70 -9.14
C SER A 324 -26.02 41.10 -8.40
N THR A 325 -25.83 40.08 -7.57
CA THR A 325 -26.86 39.46 -6.74
C THR A 325 -26.68 39.71 -5.24
N ALA A 326 -25.77 40.62 -4.84
CA ALA A 326 -25.42 40.84 -3.43
C ALA A 326 -26.60 41.34 -2.57
N SER A 327 -27.63 41.94 -3.17
CA SER A 327 -28.85 42.38 -2.45
C SER A 327 -29.90 41.27 -2.25
N THR A 328 -29.59 40.01 -2.56
CA THR A 328 -30.54 38.90 -2.40
C THR A 328 -30.84 38.69 -0.91
N PRO A 329 -32.13 38.63 -0.50
CA PRO A 329 -32.48 38.37 0.90
C PRO A 329 -31.83 37.08 1.42
N ASP A 330 -31.48 37.08 2.71
CA ASP A 330 -30.88 35.96 3.44
C ASP A 330 -29.47 35.51 2.98
N LEU A 331 -28.90 36.12 1.95
CA LEU A 331 -27.53 35.85 1.50
C LEU A 331 -26.52 36.57 2.40
N LYS A 332 -25.64 35.81 3.05
CA LYS A 332 -24.66 36.35 4.02
C LYS A 332 -23.21 36.30 3.54
N SER A 333 -22.90 35.43 2.59
CA SER A 333 -21.56 35.28 2.02
C SER A 333 -21.60 34.58 0.67
N TYR A 334 -20.53 34.73 -0.10
CA TYR A 334 -20.25 33.95 -1.32
C TYR A 334 -19.13 32.94 -1.06
N MET A 335 -19.28 31.72 -1.59
CA MET A 335 -18.25 30.67 -1.51
C MET A 335 -17.33 30.78 -2.72
N VAL A 336 -16.31 31.62 -2.61
CA VAL A 336 -15.30 31.83 -3.66
C VAL A 336 -14.38 30.62 -3.69
N THR A 337 -14.15 30.05 -4.88
CA THR A 337 -13.22 28.94 -5.09
C THR A 337 -12.12 29.37 -6.05
N LEU A 338 -10.87 29.11 -5.67
CA LEU A 338 -9.71 29.20 -6.56
C LEU A 338 -9.12 27.80 -6.73
N THR A 339 -9.02 27.33 -7.96
CA THR A 339 -8.25 26.14 -8.31
C THR A 339 -7.01 26.56 -9.07
N VAL A 340 -5.83 26.17 -8.58
CA VAL A 340 -4.54 26.43 -9.23
C VAL A 340 -3.87 25.11 -9.61
N ARG A 341 -3.10 25.11 -10.70
CA ARG A 341 -2.27 23.97 -11.12
C ARG A 341 -0.79 24.30 -10.98
N SER A 342 -0.06 23.48 -10.22
CA SER A 342 1.41 23.60 -10.12
C SER A 342 2.08 23.25 -11.45
N PHE A 343 3.33 23.68 -11.63
CA PHE A 343 4.11 23.33 -12.82
C PHE A 343 4.31 21.80 -12.97
N GLU A 344 4.23 21.05 -11.87
CA GLU A 344 4.30 19.58 -11.86
C GLU A 344 2.97 18.92 -12.20
N GLY A 345 1.88 19.70 -12.35
CA GLY A 345 0.57 19.22 -12.78
C GLY A 345 -0.40 18.92 -11.65
N CYS A 346 -0.08 19.27 -10.40
CA CYS A 346 -0.98 19.06 -9.26
C CYS A 346 -1.92 20.23 -9.03
N ASP A 347 -3.20 19.91 -8.88
CA ASP A 347 -4.24 20.89 -8.63
C ASP A 347 -4.41 21.12 -7.11
N THR A 348 -4.40 22.39 -6.69
CA THR A 348 -4.75 22.82 -5.33
C THR A 348 -6.02 23.66 -5.40
N THR A 349 -7.03 23.30 -4.58
CA THR A 349 -8.29 24.06 -4.49
C THR A 349 -8.46 24.71 -3.12
N ILE A 350 -8.75 26.01 -3.12
CA ILE A 350 -9.01 26.82 -1.93
C ILE A 350 -10.43 27.35 -2.02
N ILE A 351 -11.18 27.21 -0.92
CA ILE A 351 -12.54 27.74 -0.78
C ILE A 351 -12.55 28.79 0.33
N TYR A 352 -13.10 29.96 0.04
CA TYR A 352 -13.22 31.08 0.97
C TYR A 352 -14.65 31.61 1.04
N SER A 353 -15.14 31.85 2.26
CA SER A 353 -16.47 32.44 2.49
C SER A 353 -16.37 33.96 2.57
N LEU A 354 -16.51 34.64 1.44
CA LEU A 354 -16.44 36.09 1.32
C LEU A 354 -17.73 36.74 1.89
N PRO A 355 -17.67 37.49 2.99
CA PRO A 355 -18.86 38.01 3.66
C PRO A 355 -19.54 39.12 2.84
N ILE A 356 -20.85 39.27 3.04
CA ILE A 356 -21.65 40.35 2.47
C ILE A 356 -22.00 41.34 3.57
N SER A 357 -21.89 42.63 3.25
CA SER A 357 -22.18 43.73 4.17
C SER A 357 -23.34 44.56 3.65
N GLU A 358 -24.39 44.64 4.48
CA GLU A 358 -25.45 45.63 4.34
C GLU A 358 -25.19 46.84 5.24
N ALA A 359 -25.17 48.03 4.66
CA ALA A 359 -25.02 49.27 5.41
C ALA A 359 -26.37 49.81 5.88
N LYS A 360 -26.53 49.93 7.19
CA LYS A 360 -27.56 50.78 7.81
C LYS A 360 -26.91 52.05 8.33
N LEU A 361 -27.38 53.22 7.87
CA LEU A 361 -26.75 54.49 8.25
C LEU A 361 -27.08 54.89 9.69
N PHE A 362 -26.05 55.32 10.42
CA PHE A 362 -26.17 56.18 11.57
C PHE A 362 -25.76 57.61 11.18
N ILE A 363 -26.71 58.53 11.26
CA ILE A 363 -26.48 59.96 11.02
C ILE A 363 -26.70 60.69 12.34
N PRO A 364 -25.65 61.29 12.95
CA PRO A 364 -25.78 61.95 14.24
C PRO A 364 -26.68 63.19 14.13
N ASN A 365 -27.30 63.56 15.25
CA ASN A 365 -28.11 64.77 15.36
C ASN A 365 -27.38 65.93 16.06
N VAL A 366 -26.15 65.70 16.53
CA VAL A 366 -25.31 66.69 17.19
C VAL A 366 -23.83 66.36 16.97
N PHE A 367 -22.99 67.38 16.83
CA PHE A 367 -21.54 67.27 16.93
C PHE A 367 -20.94 68.56 17.53
N THR A 368 -19.74 68.47 18.07
CA THR A 368 -19.12 69.49 18.93
C THR A 368 -17.76 69.90 18.38
N PRO A 369 -17.69 70.81 17.40
CA PRO A 369 -16.42 71.27 16.82
C PRO A 369 -15.69 72.23 17.78
N ASN A 370 -15.09 71.69 18.84
CA ASN A 370 -14.39 72.43 19.89
C ASN A 370 -12.86 72.18 19.89
N GLY A 371 -12.37 71.26 19.06
CA GLY A 371 -10.96 70.91 18.91
C GLY A 371 -10.42 69.95 19.98
N ASP A 372 -11.29 69.24 20.71
CA ASP A 372 -10.88 68.22 21.69
C ASP A 372 -10.62 66.84 21.05
N ASN A 373 -10.73 66.73 19.72
CA ASN A 373 -10.66 65.53 18.90
C ASN A 373 -11.83 64.55 19.11
N VAL A 374 -12.91 64.99 19.77
CA VAL A 374 -14.11 64.20 20.06
C VAL A 374 -15.32 64.84 19.41
N ASN A 375 -15.91 64.14 18.43
CA ASN A 375 -17.08 64.61 17.68
C ASN A 375 -16.88 66.01 17.04
N ASP A 376 -15.64 66.33 16.65
CA ASP A 376 -15.32 67.61 16.01
C ASP A 376 -15.86 67.73 14.58
N VAL A 377 -16.14 66.61 13.94
CA VAL A 377 -16.67 66.54 12.57
C VAL A 377 -17.96 65.74 12.51
N PHE A 378 -18.78 66.06 11.51
CA PHE A 378 -20.05 65.40 11.26
C PHE A 378 -19.86 64.01 10.61
N VAL A 379 -19.54 63.01 11.43
CA VAL A 379 -19.28 61.66 10.93
C VAL A 379 -20.58 60.92 10.63
N ILE A 380 -20.79 60.51 9.37
CA ILE A 380 -21.80 59.54 8.98
C ILE A 380 -21.16 58.15 8.98
N ALA A 381 -21.74 57.21 9.71
CA ALA A 381 -21.16 55.89 9.89
C ALA A 381 -22.17 54.77 9.66
N LYS A 382 -21.66 53.55 9.52
CA LYS A 382 -22.49 52.35 9.62
C LYS A 382 -22.97 52.16 11.06
N GLN A 383 -24.25 51.84 11.23
CA GLN A 383 -24.82 51.46 12.52
C GLN A 383 -24.28 50.08 12.92
N ASN A 384 -23.58 50.00 14.06
CA ASN A 384 -23.28 48.73 14.72
C ASN A 384 -24.45 48.37 15.67
N ASP A 385 -24.68 47.08 15.91
CA ASP A 385 -25.80 46.52 16.71
C ASP A 385 -25.82 46.89 18.21
N GLY A 386 -25.17 47.97 18.64
CA GLY A 386 -25.15 48.45 20.01
C GLY A 386 -25.00 49.97 20.06
N GLY A 387 -26.13 50.68 20.11
CA GLY A 387 -26.19 52.13 20.03
C GLY A 387 -25.28 52.88 21.01
N SER A 388 -24.89 54.08 20.55
CA SER A 388 -24.32 55.20 21.30
C SER A 388 -22.88 55.11 21.80
N SER A 389 -22.27 56.31 21.73
CA SER A 389 -21.21 56.86 22.57
C SER A 389 -19.77 56.40 22.29
N SER A 390 -19.04 57.33 21.68
CA SER A 390 -17.68 57.71 22.08
C SER A 390 -16.60 56.63 21.95
N GLY A 391 -15.89 56.66 20.83
CA GLY A 391 -14.49 56.23 20.79
C GLY A 391 -14.15 54.87 20.16
N SER A 392 -15.10 54.15 19.56
CA SER A 392 -14.80 52.90 18.84
C SER A 392 -14.94 53.06 17.32
N ASN A 393 -13.84 52.81 16.61
CA ASN A 393 -13.65 52.72 15.16
C ASN A 393 -14.92 52.85 14.30
N TYR A 394 -15.23 54.07 13.86
CA TYR A 394 -16.18 54.28 12.78
C TYR A 394 -15.65 53.60 11.53
N ILE A 395 -16.35 52.59 11.01
CA ILE A 395 -16.05 52.03 9.69
C ILE A 395 -16.40 53.10 8.66
N PRO A 396 -15.42 53.61 7.89
CA PRO A 396 -15.66 54.62 6.90
C PRO A 396 -16.65 54.10 5.84
N ILE A 397 -17.73 54.84 5.63
CA ILE A 397 -18.84 54.39 4.77
C ILE A 397 -18.57 54.54 3.27
N ASN A 398 -17.43 55.11 2.91
CA ASN A 398 -16.98 55.23 1.52
C ASN A 398 -16.64 53.88 0.86
N LEU A 399 -16.57 52.79 1.63
CA LEU A 399 -16.46 51.44 1.08
C LEU A 399 -17.84 50.85 0.76
N GLU A 400 -18.87 51.20 1.55
CA GLU A 400 -20.22 50.65 1.44
C GLU A 400 -20.98 51.18 0.21
N TYR A 401 -20.86 52.48 -0.06
CA TYR A 401 -21.53 53.17 -1.16
C TYR A 401 -20.53 53.71 -2.18
N ILE A 402 -20.92 53.73 -3.46
CA ILE A 402 -20.13 54.30 -4.55
C ILE A 402 -19.84 55.79 -4.30
N ARG A 403 -20.85 56.52 -3.83
CA ARG A 403 -20.75 57.96 -3.54
C ARG A 403 -21.76 58.38 -2.48
N ILE A 404 -21.41 59.38 -1.68
CA ILE A 404 -22.30 59.99 -0.69
C ILE A 404 -22.24 61.50 -0.85
N GLU A 405 -23.39 62.15 -1.02
CA GLU A 405 -23.53 63.60 -1.06
C GLU A 405 -24.08 64.11 0.28
N LEU A 406 -23.49 65.18 0.81
CA LEU A 406 -23.97 65.88 2.00
C LEU A 406 -24.30 67.33 1.66
N ILE A 407 -25.56 67.70 1.89
CA ILE A 407 -26.05 69.08 1.81
C ILE A 407 -26.54 69.51 3.19
N VAL A 408 -26.14 70.70 3.63
CA VAL A 408 -26.63 71.29 4.87
C VAL A 408 -27.25 72.65 4.62
N LEU A 409 -28.40 72.90 5.23
CA LEU A 409 -29.26 74.05 5.06
C LEU A 409 -29.46 74.78 6.40
N ASP A 410 -29.55 76.11 6.36
CA ASP A 410 -30.01 76.89 7.51
C ASP A 410 -31.54 76.82 7.69
N ARG A 411 -32.05 77.45 8.76
CA ARG A 411 -33.49 77.46 9.09
C ARG A 411 -34.39 78.10 8.03
N TRP A 412 -33.81 78.80 7.05
CA TRP A 412 -34.53 79.43 5.95
C TRP A 412 -34.38 78.66 4.63
N GLY A 413 -33.73 77.49 4.65
CA GLY A 413 -33.53 76.65 3.48
C GLY A 413 -32.37 77.07 2.59
N ARG A 414 -31.50 77.99 3.04
CA ARG A 414 -30.30 78.37 2.29
C ARG A 414 -29.18 77.35 2.56
N LYS A 415 -28.53 76.89 1.48
CA LYS A 415 -27.40 75.95 1.51
C LYS A 415 -26.16 76.59 2.14
N ILE A 416 -25.68 76.00 3.22
CA ILE A 416 -24.47 76.41 3.97
C ILE A 416 -23.29 75.46 3.77
N TYR A 417 -23.56 74.21 3.39
CA TYR A 417 -22.55 73.22 3.02
C TYR A 417 -23.10 72.36 1.88
N ASP A 418 -22.21 72.01 0.95
CA ASP A 418 -22.50 71.16 -0.19
C ASP A 418 -21.25 70.37 -0.57
N ASN A 419 -21.37 69.05 -0.59
CA ASN A 419 -20.28 68.17 -0.99
C ASN A 419 -20.86 66.91 -1.65
N ASP A 420 -20.60 66.78 -2.95
CA ASP A 420 -21.08 65.67 -3.78
C ASP A 420 -20.42 64.32 -3.46
N ASN A 421 -19.32 64.31 -2.71
CA ASN A 421 -18.58 63.11 -2.32
C ASN A 421 -18.02 63.25 -0.90
N TYR A 422 -18.92 63.36 0.07
CA TYR A 422 -18.64 63.59 1.46
C TYR A 422 -17.76 62.50 2.08
N LYS A 423 -16.66 62.91 2.74
CA LYS A 423 -15.66 62.01 3.35
C LYS A 423 -15.57 62.15 4.87
N ASN A 424 -16.68 62.45 5.55
CA ASN A 424 -16.73 62.61 7.02
C ASN A 424 -15.76 63.67 7.57
N ASN A 425 -15.59 64.78 6.85
CA ASN A 425 -14.55 65.78 7.12
C ASN A 425 -15.10 67.20 7.34
N TRP A 426 -16.39 67.35 7.61
CA TRP A 426 -17.01 68.67 7.84
C TRP A 426 -17.13 68.96 9.33
N ASP A 427 -16.50 70.05 9.77
CA ASP A 427 -16.41 70.54 11.15
C ASP A 427 -17.46 71.63 11.47
N GLY A 428 -18.47 71.78 10.61
CA GLY A 428 -19.45 72.86 10.73
C GLY A 428 -19.00 74.19 10.10
N GLY A 429 -17.74 74.35 9.71
CA GLY A 429 -17.22 75.60 9.18
C GLY A 429 -17.50 76.81 10.07
N ASN A 430 -17.70 77.99 9.46
CA ASN A 430 -17.90 79.26 10.15
C ASN A 430 -19.36 79.60 10.50
N VAL A 431 -20.27 78.62 10.51
CA VAL A 431 -21.68 78.87 10.81
C VAL A 431 -21.89 79.01 12.32
N PRO A 432 -22.78 79.89 12.83
CA PRO A 432 -23.03 80.01 14.27
C PRO A 432 -23.52 78.71 14.91
N ASP A 433 -23.43 78.63 16.23
CA ASP A 433 -24.05 77.53 16.98
C ASP A 433 -25.57 77.55 16.79
N GLY A 434 -26.14 76.36 16.65
CA GLY A 434 -27.56 76.21 16.36
C GLY A 434 -27.89 74.93 15.61
N THR A 435 -29.18 74.79 15.31
CA THR A 435 -29.72 73.64 14.57
C THR A 435 -29.81 73.95 13.08
N TYR A 436 -29.25 73.05 12.28
CA TYR A 436 -29.25 73.04 10.82
C TYR A 436 -29.96 71.80 10.32
N TYR A 437 -30.32 71.79 9.04
CA TYR A 437 -30.99 70.66 8.41
C TYR A 437 -30.07 70.02 7.37
N TYR A 438 -29.90 68.71 7.44
CA TYR A 438 -29.10 67.99 6.45
C TYR A 438 -29.99 67.22 5.46
N ARG A 439 -29.44 67.04 4.26
CA ARG A 439 -29.85 66.02 3.30
C ARG A 439 -28.60 65.20 2.95
N VAL A 440 -28.66 63.91 3.22
CA VAL A 440 -27.62 62.94 2.83
C VAL A 440 -28.19 62.11 1.71
N ASN A 441 -27.55 62.13 0.54
CA ASN A 441 -27.92 61.27 -0.58
C ASN A 441 -26.83 60.22 -0.78
N THR A 442 -27.18 58.95 -0.65
CA THR A 442 -26.27 57.84 -0.92
C THR A 442 -26.54 57.29 -2.31
N PHE A 443 -25.47 57.01 -3.04
CA PHE A 443 -25.52 56.43 -4.38
C PHE A 443 -24.88 55.05 -4.34
N GLY A 444 -25.66 54.05 -4.70
CA GLY A 444 -25.30 52.64 -4.60
C GLY A 444 -25.53 51.88 -5.89
N TYR A 445 -24.98 50.68 -5.99
CA TYR A 445 -25.18 49.82 -7.16
C TYR A 445 -26.64 49.39 -7.33
N PHE A 446 -27.34 49.07 -6.23
CA PHE A 446 -28.72 48.57 -6.28
C PHE A 446 -29.76 49.65 -5.98
N LYS A 447 -29.45 50.57 -5.07
CA LYS A 447 -30.38 51.64 -4.69
C LYS A 447 -29.65 52.92 -4.33
N ASP A 448 -30.28 54.02 -4.68
CA ASP A 448 -29.98 55.35 -4.16
C ASP A 448 -30.96 55.67 -3.03
N GLU A 449 -30.47 56.25 -1.93
CA GLU A 449 -31.29 56.61 -0.78
C GLU A 449 -31.07 58.07 -0.37
N SER A 450 -32.10 58.68 0.22
CA SER A 450 -32.06 60.06 0.69
C SER A 450 -32.52 60.14 2.14
N TYR A 451 -31.66 60.66 3.00
CA TYR A 451 -31.91 60.83 4.42
C TYR A 451 -31.99 62.32 4.75
N LYS A 452 -32.94 62.68 5.59
CA LYS A 452 -33.17 64.06 6.02
C LYS A 452 -33.28 64.10 7.52
N GLY A 453 -32.71 65.13 8.13
CA GLY A 453 -32.77 65.32 9.56
C GLY A 453 -32.24 66.67 9.98
N ALA A 454 -32.15 66.85 11.29
CA ALA A 454 -31.56 68.02 11.89
C ALA A 454 -30.21 67.64 12.52
N VAL A 455 -29.24 68.53 12.42
CA VAL A 455 -27.94 68.45 13.09
C VAL A 455 -27.72 69.72 13.89
N THR A 456 -27.35 69.57 15.16
CA THR A 456 -27.04 70.68 16.04
C THR A 456 -25.53 70.83 16.17
N ILE A 457 -25.04 72.05 15.95
CA ILE A 457 -23.63 72.39 16.12
C ILE A 457 -23.48 73.11 17.46
N LEU A 458 -22.65 72.55 18.34
CA LEU A 458 -22.37 73.08 19.68
C LEU A 458 -20.88 73.33 19.83
N ARG A 459 -20.45 74.58 19.67
CA ARG A 459 -19.08 75.00 19.97
C ARG A 459 -19.11 75.46 21.42
N GLY A 460 -18.81 74.55 22.36
CA GLY A 460 -18.63 74.95 23.75
C GLY A 460 -17.72 76.18 23.83
N ASN A 461 -17.98 77.09 24.80
CA ASN A 461 -17.17 78.30 24.97
C ASN A 461 -15.68 77.93 24.90
N ARG A 462 -14.96 78.54 23.96
CA ARG A 462 -13.49 78.57 23.98
C ARG A 462 -13.09 79.26 25.28
N ASN A 463 -12.63 78.50 26.27
CA ASN A 463 -11.89 79.07 27.38
C ASN A 463 -10.51 79.50 26.91
#